data_AF-A0A496U4Z4-F1
#
_entry.id   AF-A0A496U4Z4-F1
#
_cell.length_a   1.000
_cell.length_b   1.000
_cell.length_c   1.000
_cell.angle_alpha   90.00
_cell.angle_beta   90.00
_cell.angle_gamma   90.00
#
_symmetry.space_group_name_H-M   'P 1'
#
loop_
_entity.id
_entity.type
_entity.pdbx_description
1 polymer ?
#
loop_
_entity_poly.entity_id
_entity_poly.type
_entity_poly.pdbx_seq_one_letter_code
_entity_poly.pdbx_strand_id
1 'polypeptide(L)'
;MDELISSTDPQEASGLAFAVIKYILKKGGWVLGNTHLTLLKMLVSEDREMLNGSMLFDPLTKKPTYKLRIGEIGASHAFDIAVDAGLSQEIVDEARRYVQGKESHLERVISDLRNRESLLESLINEYEEKLAYITEKEKKAEKIAKERAQKIILQAREEVTGLIKQLEKEIKKEKKLKIAKTIRKTLQEKAKEYDIFTTPAKELIPGRVYRIKPIGILATLQKVKDKKAIIKVGLREMEVPTSSLYEVE
;
A
#
# COMPACT_ATOMS: atom_id res chain seq x y z
N MET A 1 25.61 13.39 32.16
CA MET A 1 25.08 14.39 33.11
C MET A 1 23.65 13.98 33.41
N ASP A 2 23.28 13.88 34.67
CA ASP A 2 21.96 13.41 35.07
C ASP A 2 21.20 14.58 35.73
N GLU A 3 20.06 14.94 35.14
CA GLU A 3 19.18 16.04 35.60
C GLU A 3 19.93 17.31 36.05
N LEU A 4 20.77 17.83 35.16
CA LEU A 4 21.65 18.96 35.45
C LEU A 4 20.87 20.20 35.89
N ILE A 5 21.20 20.73 37.08
CA ILE A 5 20.64 21.97 37.67
C ILE A 5 19.11 21.85 37.88
N SER A 6 18.67 20.78 38.55
CA SER A 6 17.24 20.51 38.81
C SER A 6 16.63 21.22 40.03
N SER A 7 17.43 21.91 40.84
CA SER A 7 16.99 22.45 42.14
C SER A 7 16.64 23.95 42.15
N THR A 8 16.50 24.59 40.99
CA THR A 8 16.20 26.02 40.85
C THR A 8 15.05 26.26 39.87
N ASP A 9 14.72 27.52 39.59
CA ASP A 9 13.73 27.88 38.58
C ASP A 9 14.02 27.17 37.24
N PRO A 10 13.04 26.48 36.63
CA PRO A 10 13.24 25.71 35.41
C PRO A 10 13.76 26.53 34.22
N GLN A 11 13.42 27.81 34.11
CA GLN A 11 13.88 28.66 33.01
C GLN A 11 15.34 29.05 33.20
N GLU A 12 15.70 29.49 34.41
CA GLU A 12 17.09 29.80 34.77
C GLU A 12 17.98 28.56 34.65
N ALA A 13 17.48 27.42 35.16
CA ALA A 13 18.14 26.12 35.05
C ALA A 13 18.41 25.73 33.60
N SER A 14 17.41 25.88 32.72
CA SER A 14 17.53 25.53 31.30
C SER A 14 18.59 26.38 30.60
N GLY A 15 18.59 27.70 30.84
CA GLY A 15 19.56 28.62 30.25
C GLY A 15 20.99 28.32 30.74
N LEU A 16 21.15 28.09 32.04
CA LEU A 16 22.45 27.78 32.62
C LEU A 16 22.97 26.41 32.15
N ALA A 17 22.12 25.38 32.14
CA ALA A 17 22.48 24.05 31.63
C ALA A 17 22.91 24.12 30.16
N PHE A 18 22.16 24.84 29.32
CA PHE A 18 22.53 25.04 27.91
C PHE A 18 23.89 25.72 27.77
N ALA A 19 24.15 26.78 28.52
CA ALA A 19 25.43 27.49 28.51
C ALA A 19 26.60 26.59 28.93
N VAL A 20 26.42 25.77 29.97
CA VAL A 20 27.42 24.79 30.42
C VAL A 20 27.71 23.74 29.33
N ILE A 21 26.67 23.19 28.71
CA ILE A 21 26.83 22.22 27.62
C ILE A 21 27.60 22.84 26.45
N LYS A 22 27.22 24.04 25.99
CA LYS A 22 27.94 24.75 24.93
C LYS A 22 29.40 25.04 25.31
N TYR A 23 29.68 25.35 26.58
CA TYR A 23 31.04 25.57 27.05
C TYR A 23 31.88 24.29 26.94
N ILE A 24 31.34 23.14 27.34
CA ILE A 24 32.01 21.83 27.22
C ILE A 24 32.28 21.49 25.75
N LEU A 25 31.27 21.66 24.88
CA LEU A 25 31.41 21.42 23.44
C LEU A 25 32.50 22.31 22.81
N LYS A 26 32.54 23.60 23.16
CA LYS A 26 33.59 24.54 22.71
C LYS A 26 35.00 24.15 23.14
N LYS A 27 35.15 23.37 24.21
CA LYS A 27 36.43 22.82 24.67
C LYS A 27 36.77 21.48 24.01
N GLY A 28 35.97 21.02 23.06
CA GLY A 28 36.14 19.73 22.37
C GLY A 28 35.62 18.53 23.16
N GLY A 29 34.85 18.77 24.24
CA GLY A 29 34.25 17.71 25.03
C GLY A 29 32.95 17.18 24.41
N TRP A 30 32.52 15.99 24.86
CA TRP A 30 31.24 15.39 24.51
C TRP A 30 30.31 15.38 25.71
N VAL A 31 29.01 15.56 25.47
CA VAL A 31 27.98 15.52 26.52
C VAL A 31 26.91 14.51 26.13
N LEU A 32 26.64 13.58 27.05
CA LEU A 32 25.42 12.78 27.08
C LEU A 32 24.72 13.08 28.39
N GLY A 33 23.42 13.38 28.34
CA GLY A 33 22.64 13.59 29.54
C GLY A 33 21.14 13.54 29.31
N ASN A 34 20.40 13.42 30.40
CA ASN A 34 18.95 13.49 30.47
C ASN A 34 18.52 14.76 31.20
N THR A 35 17.31 15.21 30.89
CA THR A 35 16.70 16.37 31.51
C THR A 35 15.19 16.29 31.43
N HIS A 36 14.50 16.72 32.49
CA HIS A 36 13.08 17.00 32.44
C HIS A 36 12.76 18.43 31.96
N LEU A 37 13.75 19.31 31.88
CA LEU A 37 13.58 20.74 31.55
C LEU A 37 13.16 20.94 30.09
N THR A 38 11.98 21.53 29.86
CA THR A 38 11.40 21.63 28.53
C THR A 38 12.02 22.74 27.68
N LEU A 39 12.35 23.89 28.27
CA LEU A 39 13.10 24.92 27.57
C LEU A 39 14.49 24.42 27.10
N LEU A 40 15.19 23.60 27.89
CA LEU A 40 16.48 23.02 27.46
C LEU A 40 16.32 22.11 26.24
N LYS A 41 15.29 21.25 26.20
CA LYS A 41 14.97 20.42 25.03
C LYS A 41 14.77 21.29 23.79
N MET A 42 14.10 22.43 23.92
CA MET A 42 13.87 23.36 22.81
C MET A 42 15.15 24.02 22.30
N LEU A 43 15.97 24.55 23.21
CA LEU A 43 17.25 25.16 22.85
C LEU A 43 18.17 24.16 22.13
N VAL A 44 18.16 22.89 22.56
CA VAL A 44 18.91 21.81 21.89
C VAL A 44 18.40 21.54 20.47
N SER A 45 17.09 21.60 20.22
CA SER A 45 16.51 21.38 18.89
C SER A 45 16.88 22.46 17.87
N GLU A 46 17.17 23.68 18.33
CA GLU A 46 17.58 24.78 17.46
C GLU A 46 19.10 24.81 17.20
N ASP A 47 19.89 24.07 17.99
CA ASP A 47 21.34 24.03 17.89
C ASP A 47 21.81 22.94 16.93
N ARG A 48 22.76 23.27 16.04
CA ARG A 48 23.25 22.35 15.00
C ARG A 48 24.28 21.33 15.49
N GLU A 49 24.86 21.57 16.67
CA GLU A 49 25.93 20.74 17.23
C GLU A 49 25.38 19.72 18.26
N MET A 50 24.07 19.76 18.53
CA MET A 50 23.41 18.92 19.52
C MET A 50 22.19 18.23 18.92
N LEU A 51 21.81 17.11 19.52
CA LEU A 51 20.64 16.34 19.11
C LEU A 51 19.86 15.94 20.36
N ASN A 52 18.54 16.09 20.29
CA ASN A 52 17.67 15.52 21.30
C ASN A 52 17.61 13.99 21.17
N GLY A 53 17.26 13.34 22.27
CA GLY A 53 16.90 11.94 22.29
C GLY A 53 15.77 11.72 23.28
N SER A 54 14.89 10.76 22.98
CA SER A 54 13.79 10.42 23.88
C SER A 54 13.62 8.92 24.02
N MET A 55 13.33 8.49 25.24
CA MET A 55 12.90 7.12 25.50
C MET A 55 11.43 6.98 25.10
N LEU A 56 11.12 5.93 24.34
CA LEU A 56 9.78 5.67 23.86
C LEU A 56 8.88 5.13 24.97
N PHE A 57 7.66 5.65 25.02
CA PHE A 57 6.59 5.28 25.93
C PHE A 57 5.41 4.75 25.12
N ASP A 58 4.84 3.63 25.53
CA ASP A 58 3.67 3.04 24.88
C ASP A 58 2.41 3.74 25.38
N PRO A 59 1.65 4.45 24.51
CA PRO A 59 0.47 5.18 24.93
C PRO A 59 -0.71 4.28 25.31
N LEU A 60 -0.76 3.03 24.85
CA LEU A 60 -1.83 2.08 25.17
C LEU A 60 -1.61 1.43 26.53
N THR A 61 -0.39 0.92 26.74
CA THR A 61 -0.05 0.22 27.99
C THR A 61 0.45 1.16 29.08
N LYS A 62 0.73 2.43 28.73
CA LYS A 62 1.32 3.46 29.58
C LYS A 62 2.63 3.01 30.24
N LYS A 63 3.44 2.26 29.49
CA LYS A 63 4.70 1.71 29.98
C LYS A 63 5.90 2.19 29.15
N PRO A 64 7.08 2.36 29.77
CA PRO A 64 8.30 2.59 29.02
C PRO A 64 8.64 1.36 28.18
N THR A 65 9.01 1.59 26.92
CA THR A 65 9.49 0.52 26.02
C THR A 65 11.01 0.33 26.09
N TYR A 66 11.70 1.22 26.81
CA TYR A 66 13.16 1.28 26.94
C TYR A 66 13.91 1.39 25.60
N LYS A 67 13.25 1.90 24.55
CA LYS A 67 13.86 2.19 23.26
C LYS A 67 14.19 3.67 23.15
N LEU A 68 15.44 3.98 22.80
CA LEU A 68 15.89 5.36 22.56
C LEU A 68 15.67 5.74 21.10
N ARG A 69 15.04 6.88 20.84
CA ARG A 69 15.01 7.55 19.53
C ARG A 69 15.80 8.84 19.56
N ILE A 70 16.86 8.90 18.75
CA ILE A 70 17.70 10.08 18.55
C ILE A 70 17.07 10.99 17.51
N GLY A 71 17.18 12.29 17.72
CA GLY A 71 16.59 13.34 16.87
C GLY A 71 15.17 13.73 17.27
N GLU A 72 14.54 13.02 18.21
CA GLU A 72 13.17 13.29 18.65
C GLU A 72 13.12 13.87 20.06
N ILE A 73 12.26 14.87 20.24
CA ILE A 73 11.92 15.43 21.55
C ILE A 73 10.84 14.57 22.20
N GLY A 74 11.07 14.17 23.45
CA GLY A 74 10.10 13.42 24.25
C GLY A 74 9.02 14.32 24.85
N ALA A 75 7.79 13.82 24.93
CA ALA A 75 6.73 14.43 25.73
C ALA A 75 6.86 14.05 27.21
N SER A 76 6.35 14.90 28.11
CA SER A 76 6.24 14.59 29.54
C SER A 76 5.01 13.73 29.81
N HIS A 77 5.19 12.62 30.53
CA HIS A 77 4.13 11.65 30.86
C HIS A 77 3.81 11.62 32.36
N ALA A 78 4.18 12.68 33.10
CA ALA A 78 4.05 12.70 34.57
C ALA A 78 2.63 12.42 35.07
N PHE A 79 1.61 13.00 34.41
CA PHE A 79 0.21 12.77 34.76
C PHE A 79 -0.26 11.34 34.46
N ASP A 80 0.16 10.77 33.33
CA ASP A 80 -0.24 9.41 32.94
C ASP A 80 0.36 8.38 33.91
N ILE A 81 1.62 8.60 34.31
CA ILE A 81 2.31 7.80 35.33
C ILE A 81 1.64 7.96 36.70
N ALA A 82 1.20 9.16 37.07
CA ALA A 82 0.55 9.39 38.37
C ALA A 82 -0.78 8.62 38.49
N VAL A 83 -1.59 8.60 37.43
CA VAL A 83 -2.83 7.80 37.38
C VAL A 83 -2.51 6.31 37.57
N ASP A 84 -1.51 5.81 36.83
CA ASP A 84 -1.13 4.39 36.91
C ASP A 84 -0.49 4.01 38.25
N ALA A 85 0.14 4.96 38.94
CA ALA A 85 0.63 4.80 40.31
C ALA A 85 -0.50 4.81 41.36
N GLY A 86 -1.75 5.03 40.96
CA GLY A 86 -2.94 4.97 41.82
C GLY A 86 -3.52 6.32 42.23
N LEU A 87 -3.06 7.43 41.65
CA LEU A 87 -3.65 8.74 41.91
C LEU A 87 -5.03 8.86 41.23
N SER A 88 -6.01 9.46 41.93
CA SER A 88 -7.35 9.67 41.38
C SER A 88 -7.31 10.53 40.11
N GLN A 89 -8.07 10.12 39.10
CA GLN A 89 -8.24 10.86 37.85
C GLN A 89 -8.72 12.29 38.11
N GLU A 90 -9.59 12.49 39.11
CA GLU A 90 -10.12 13.82 39.48
C GLU A 90 -9.01 14.78 39.92
N ILE A 91 -8.03 14.28 40.71
CA ILE A 91 -6.88 15.05 41.16
C ILE A 91 -5.99 15.42 39.97
N VAL A 92 -5.76 14.47 39.06
CA VAL A 92 -4.94 14.68 37.87
C VAL A 92 -5.59 15.69 36.92
N ASP A 93 -6.90 15.62 36.74
CA ASP A 93 -7.66 16.56 35.90
C ASP A 93 -7.67 17.96 36.50
N GLU A 94 -7.70 18.09 37.82
CA GLU A 94 -7.50 19.36 38.51
C GLU A 94 -6.07 19.90 38.33
N ALA A 95 -5.05 19.07 38.53
CA ALA A 95 -3.65 19.43 38.33
C ALA A 95 -3.38 19.92 36.90
N ARG A 96 -3.95 19.25 35.88
CA ARG A 96 -3.86 19.67 34.47
C ARG A 96 -4.42 21.08 34.25
N ARG A 97 -5.45 21.50 35.01
CA ARG A 97 -6.03 22.85 34.92
C ARG A 97 -5.09 23.92 35.48
N TYR A 98 -4.38 23.65 36.57
CA TYR A 98 -3.41 24.59 37.15
C TYR A 98 -2.19 24.84 36.26
N VAL A 99 -1.78 23.83 35.48
CA VAL A 99 -0.55 23.88 34.68
C VAL A 99 -0.76 24.54 33.31
N GLN A 100 -1.92 25.14 32.99
CA GLN A 100 -2.26 25.73 31.67
C GLN A 100 -1.48 27.00 31.23
N GLY A 101 -0.17 27.09 31.50
CA GLY A 101 0.75 28.08 30.94
C GLY A 101 1.26 27.77 29.52
N LYS A 102 2.14 28.65 28.99
CA LYS A 102 2.73 28.51 27.64
C LYS A 102 3.60 27.25 27.47
N GLU A 103 4.38 26.89 28.49
CA GLU A 103 5.27 25.72 28.44
C GLU A 103 4.46 24.40 28.35
N SER A 104 3.35 24.32 29.09
CA SER A 104 2.45 23.16 29.00
C SER A 104 1.68 23.08 27.69
N HIS A 105 1.47 24.20 26.99
CA HIS A 105 0.85 24.16 25.67
C HIS A 105 1.74 23.46 24.65
N LEU A 106 3.04 23.74 24.68
CA LEU A 106 3.98 23.10 23.77
C LEU A 106 4.13 21.61 24.05
N GLU A 107 4.24 21.20 25.32
CA GLU A 107 4.26 19.78 25.69
C GLU A 107 2.98 19.05 25.25
N ARG A 108 1.81 19.69 25.41
CA ARG A 108 0.54 19.16 24.90
C ARG A 108 0.57 18.97 23.38
N VAL A 109 1.05 19.97 22.63
CA VAL A 109 1.15 19.86 21.16
C VAL A 109 2.08 18.72 20.74
N ILE A 110 3.24 18.59 21.39
CA ILE A 110 4.18 17.48 21.10
C ILE A 110 3.54 16.13 21.41
N SER A 111 2.85 16.02 22.56
CA SER A 111 2.13 14.80 22.95
C SER A 111 1.00 14.45 21.97
N ASP A 112 0.18 15.43 21.59
CA ASP A 112 -0.91 15.25 20.63
C ASP A 112 -0.40 14.84 19.25
N LEU A 113 0.71 15.42 18.78
CA LEU A 113 1.34 15.02 17.52
C LEU A 113 1.82 13.57 17.58
N ARG A 114 2.46 13.14 18.67
CA ARG A 114 2.89 11.75 18.85
C ARG A 114 1.72 10.77 18.90
N ASN A 115 0.65 11.12 19.62
CA ASN A 115 -0.55 10.28 19.68
C ASN A 115 -1.19 10.14 18.30
N ARG A 116 -1.23 11.23 17.52
CA ARG A 116 -1.70 11.18 16.12
C ARG A 116 -0.80 10.35 15.23
N GLU A 117 0.52 10.48 15.36
CA GLU A 117 1.48 9.68 14.59
C GLU A 117 1.31 8.19 14.87
N SER A 118 1.23 7.79 16.15
CA SER A 118 0.98 6.40 16.54
C SER A 118 -0.37 5.88 16.05
N LEU A 119 -1.42 6.71 16.09
CA LEU A 119 -2.73 6.35 15.53
C LEU A 119 -2.66 6.15 14.01
N LEU A 120 -1.94 7.02 13.29
CA LEU A 120 -1.75 6.92 11.86
C LEU A 120 -0.97 5.66 11.48
N GLU A 121 0.10 5.32 12.22
CA GLU A 121 0.85 4.08 12.02
C GLU A 121 -0.04 2.85 12.20
N SER A 122 -0.85 2.81 13.26
CA SER A 122 -1.82 1.73 13.50
C SER A 122 -2.83 1.61 12.35
N LEU A 123 -3.36 2.73 11.90
CA LEU A 123 -4.34 2.78 10.82
C LEU A 123 -3.73 2.35 9.47
N ILE A 124 -2.49 2.74 9.18
CA ILE A 124 -1.74 2.29 8.00
C ILE A 124 -1.61 0.77 8.01
N ASN A 125 -1.17 0.18 9.12
CA ASN A 125 -1.04 -1.28 9.24
C ASN A 125 -2.40 -1.98 9.01
N GLU A 126 -3.48 -1.46 9.59
CA GLU A 126 -4.83 -2.01 9.39
C GLU A 126 -5.26 -1.96 7.91
N TYR A 127 -4.98 -0.85 7.22
CA TYR A 127 -5.30 -0.71 5.80
C TYR A 127 -4.45 -1.62 4.91
N GLU A 128 -3.16 -1.79 5.23
CA GLU A 128 -2.28 -2.71 4.51
C GLU A 128 -2.76 -4.16 4.61
N GLU A 129 -3.17 -4.61 5.80
CA GLU A 129 -3.75 -5.94 5.99
C GLU A 129 -5.05 -6.12 5.19
N LYS A 130 -5.95 -5.13 5.23
CA LYS A 130 -7.20 -5.16 4.44
C LYS A 130 -6.93 -5.20 2.95
N LEU A 131 -5.97 -4.41 2.45
CA LEU A 131 -5.58 -4.38 1.04
C LEU A 131 -5.01 -5.73 0.60
N ALA A 132 -4.15 -6.35 1.42
CA ALA A 132 -3.62 -7.68 1.14
C ALA A 132 -4.75 -8.73 1.03
N TYR A 133 -5.69 -8.71 1.98
CA TYR A 133 -6.85 -9.61 1.99
C TYR A 133 -7.75 -9.46 0.75
N ILE A 134 -8.10 -8.22 0.38
CA ILE A 134 -8.93 -7.94 -0.80
C ILE A 134 -8.21 -8.39 -2.08
N THR A 135 -6.93 -8.08 -2.20
CA THR A 135 -6.11 -8.46 -3.36
C THR A 135 -6.05 -9.97 -3.54
N GLU A 136 -5.92 -10.73 -2.45
CA GLU A 136 -5.93 -12.20 -2.49
C GLU A 136 -7.29 -12.75 -2.94
N LYS A 137 -8.39 -12.18 -2.42
CA LYS A 137 -9.75 -12.54 -2.84
C LYS A 137 -10.01 -12.26 -4.32
N GLU A 138 -9.59 -11.10 -4.82
CA GLU A 138 -9.73 -10.78 -6.24
C GLU A 138 -8.97 -11.77 -7.13
N LYS A 139 -7.71 -12.10 -6.79
CA LYS A 139 -6.92 -13.08 -7.53
C LYS A 139 -7.59 -14.45 -7.57
N LYS A 140 -8.16 -14.90 -6.45
CA LYS A 140 -8.91 -16.16 -6.38
C LYS A 140 -10.17 -16.11 -7.25
N ALA A 141 -10.94 -15.03 -7.17
CA ALA A 141 -12.16 -14.84 -7.96
C ALA A 141 -11.86 -14.83 -9.46
N GLU A 142 -10.81 -14.11 -9.88
CA GLU A 142 -10.38 -14.05 -11.28
C GLU A 142 -9.91 -15.41 -11.80
N LYS A 143 -9.15 -16.17 -10.99
CA LYS A 143 -8.74 -17.53 -11.35
C LYS A 143 -9.95 -18.43 -11.58
N ILE A 144 -10.92 -18.40 -10.66
CA ILE A 144 -12.16 -19.19 -10.78
C ILE A 144 -12.96 -18.77 -12.01
N ALA A 145 -13.09 -17.47 -12.27
CA ALA A 145 -13.79 -16.95 -13.45
C ALA A 145 -13.12 -17.42 -14.75
N LYS A 146 -11.79 -17.38 -14.81
CA LYS A 146 -11.01 -17.83 -15.97
C LYS A 146 -11.16 -19.34 -16.21
N GLU A 147 -11.10 -20.15 -15.16
CA GLU A 147 -11.31 -21.60 -15.25
C GLU A 147 -12.73 -21.94 -15.72
N ARG A 148 -13.75 -21.24 -15.22
CA ARG A 148 -15.14 -21.41 -15.68
C ARG A 148 -15.32 -21.02 -17.14
N ALA A 149 -14.77 -19.87 -17.55
CA ALA A 149 -14.82 -19.44 -18.95
C ALA A 149 -14.16 -20.45 -19.89
N GLN A 150 -13.00 -21.00 -19.50
CA GLN A 150 -12.32 -22.05 -20.27
C GLN A 150 -13.16 -23.31 -20.41
N LYS A 151 -13.82 -23.76 -19.33
CA LYS A 151 -14.73 -24.93 -19.38
C LYS A 151 -15.90 -24.71 -20.33
N ILE A 152 -16.55 -23.54 -20.27
CA ILE A 152 -17.69 -23.21 -21.14
C ILE A 152 -17.26 -23.22 -22.61
N ILE A 153 -16.12 -22.61 -22.93
CA ILE A 153 -15.58 -22.59 -24.31
C ILE A 153 -15.26 -24.00 -24.79
N LEU A 154 -14.68 -24.85 -23.93
CA LEU A 154 -14.36 -26.24 -24.29
C LEU A 154 -15.64 -27.05 -24.58
N GLN A 155 -16.63 -26.96 -23.70
CA GLN A 155 -17.92 -27.64 -23.86
C GLN A 155 -18.63 -27.20 -25.14
N ALA A 156 -18.70 -25.89 -25.41
CA ALA A 156 -19.30 -25.37 -26.64
C ALA A 156 -18.58 -25.90 -27.91
N ARG A 157 -17.25 -26.02 -27.88
CA ARG A 157 -16.49 -26.61 -29.01
C ARG A 157 -16.79 -28.08 -29.20
N GLU A 158 -16.89 -28.86 -28.12
CA GLU A 158 -17.23 -30.27 -28.19
C GLU A 158 -18.64 -30.49 -28.75
N GLU A 159 -19.62 -29.70 -28.30
CA GLU A 159 -21.00 -29.73 -28.82
C GLU A 159 -21.06 -29.41 -30.31
N VAL A 160 -20.43 -28.30 -30.75
CA VAL A 160 -20.37 -27.93 -32.17
C VAL A 160 -19.71 -29.02 -33.00
N THR A 161 -18.62 -29.63 -32.50
CA THR A 161 -17.93 -30.71 -33.21
C THR A 161 -18.81 -31.97 -33.29
N GLY A 162 -19.57 -32.27 -32.23
CA GLY A 162 -20.55 -33.36 -32.20
C GLY A 162 -21.66 -33.17 -33.23
N LEU A 163 -22.24 -31.97 -33.31
CA LEU A 163 -23.27 -31.61 -34.28
C LEU A 163 -22.74 -31.70 -35.72
N ILE A 164 -21.53 -31.23 -35.99
CA ILE A 164 -20.88 -31.37 -37.31
C ILE A 164 -20.75 -32.85 -37.70
N LYS A 165 -20.29 -33.70 -36.78
CA LYS A 165 -20.17 -35.15 -37.04
C LYS A 165 -21.52 -35.81 -37.33
N GLN A 166 -22.57 -35.42 -36.59
CA GLN A 166 -23.93 -35.93 -36.84
C GLN A 166 -24.44 -35.50 -38.22
N LEU A 167 -24.29 -34.21 -38.57
CA LEU A 167 -24.60 -33.68 -39.89
C LEU A 167 -23.86 -34.42 -41.01
N GLU A 168 -22.54 -34.63 -40.87
CA GLU A 168 -21.76 -35.38 -41.87
C GLU A 168 -22.27 -36.81 -42.06
N LYS A 169 -22.73 -37.46 -40.97
CA LYS A 169 -23.28 -38.82 -40.99
C LYS A 169 -24.64 -38.89 -41.69
N GLU A 170 -25.52 -37.91 -41.45
CA GLU A 170 -26.81 -37.81 -42.14
C GLU A 170 -26.64 -37.49 -43.62
N ILE A 171 -25.76 -36.57 -43.97
CA ILE A 171 -25.51 -36.21 -45.37
C ILE A 171 -24.88 -37.37 -46.15
N LYS A 172 -24.03 -38.20 -45.52
CA LYS A 172 -23.53 -39.44 -46.12
C LYS A 172 -24.65 -40.46 -46.39
N LYS A 173 -25.66 -40.55 -45.52
CA LYS A 173 -26.82 -41.44 -45.70
C LYS A 173 -27.70 -41.02 -46.88
N GLU A 174 -27.88 -39.71 -47.11
CA GLU A 174 -28.78 -39.21 -48.18
C GLU A 174 -28.15 -39.13 -49.59
N LYS A 175 -26.86 -39.46 -49.78
CA LYS A 175 -26.15 -39.39 -51.09
C LYS A 175 -26.27 -38.03 -51.83
N LYS A 176 -26.57 -36.92 -51.17
CA LYS A 176 -26.61 -35.55 -51.77
C LYS A 176 -25.27 -34.82 -51.57
N LEU A 177 -24.21 -35.33 -52.21
CA LEU A 177 -22.82 -34.86 -52.04
C LEU A 177 -22.58 -33.39 -52.44
N LYS A 178 -23.41 -32.83 -53.34
CA LYS A 178 -23.31 -31.42 -53.79
C LYS A 178 -23.85 -30.43 -52.75
N ILE A 179 -24.98 -30.74 -52.12
CA ILE A 179 -25.60 -29.89 -51.09
C ILE A 179 -24.73 -29.87 -49.82
N ALA A 180 -24.14 -31.03 -49.49
CA ALA A 180 -23.13 -31.17 -48.42
C ALA A 180 -21.99 -30.17 -48.54
N LYS A 181 -21.41 -30.07 -49.75
CA LYS A 181 -20.27 -29.19 -50.03
C LYS A 181 -20.66 -27.72 -49.95
N THR A 182 -21.84 -27.37 -50.48
CA THR A 182 -22.34 -25.99 -50.41
C THR A 182 -22.61 -25.60 -48.97
N ILE A 183 -23.38 -26.39 -48.22
CA ILE A 183 -23.69 -26.10 -46.80
C ILE A 183 -22.42 -26.08 -45.95
N ARG A 184 -21.46 -26.98 -46.18
CA ARG A 184 -20.15 -26.94 -45.48
C ARG A 184 -19.40 -25.63 -45.76
N LYS A 185 -19.43 -25.15 -47.00
CA LYS A 185 -18.80 -23.87 -47.38
C LYS A 185 -19.54 -22.70 -46.72
N THR A 186 -20.87 -22.69 -46.72
CA THR A 186 -21.67 -21.63 -46.10
C THR A 186 -21.55 -21.63 -44.58
N LEU A 187 -21.46 -22.81 -43.95
CA LEU A 187 -21.22 -22.95 -42.50
C LEU A 187 -19.79 -22.58 -42.13
N GLN A 188 -18.79 -22.86 -42.98
CA GLN A 188 -17.43 -22.35 -42.78
C GLN A 188 -17.34 -20.83 -42.95
N GLU A 189 -18.09 -20.26 -43.88
CA GLU A 189 -18.20 -18.80 -44.07
C GLU A 189 -18.92 -18.14 -42.89
N LYS A 190 -20.04 -18.70 -42.41
CA LYS A 190 -20.71 -18.23 -41.17
C LYS A 190 -19.84 -18.43 -39.93
N ALA A 191 -19.08 -19.53 -39.83
CA ALA A 191 -18.14 -19.72 -38.73
C ALA A 191 -16.99 -18.68 -38.76
N LYS A 192 -16.59 -18.20 -39.95
CA LYS A 192 -15.69 -17.05 -40.10
C LYS A 192 -16.38 -15.72 -39.76
N GLU A 193 -17.67 -15.58 -40.04
CA GLU A 193 -18.48 -14.40 -39.71
C GLU A 193 -18.57 -14.15 -38.18
N TYR A 194 -18.55 -15.21 -37.38
CA TYR A 194 -18.44 -15.13 -35.92
C TYR A 194 -17.01 -15.27 -35.38
N ASP A 195 -16.00 -15.46 -36.25
CA ASP A 195 -14.60 -15.49 -35.83
C ASP A 195 -14.11 -14.07 -35.60
N ILE A 196 -14.14 -13.63 -34.35
CA ILE A 196 -13.65 -12.30 -33.93
C ILE A 196 -12.12 -12.11 -34.12
N PHE A 197 -11.40 -13.13 -34.60
CA PHE A 197 -9.96 -13.10 -34.89
C PHE A 197 -9.66 -13.19 -36.39
N THR A 198 -10.23 -12.28 -37.19
CA THR A 198 -10.08 -12.25 -38.65
C THR A 198 -8.69 -11.81 -39.10
N THR A 199 -8.17 -10.72 -38.53
CA THR A 199 -6.98 -10.03 -39.04
C THR A 199 -5.87 -10.01 -37.99
N PRO A 200 -4.80 -10.82 -38.16
CA PRO A 200 -3.63 -10.75 -37.28
C PRO A 200 -3.00 -9.35 -37.32
N ALA A 201 -2.53 -8.86 -36.17
CA ALA A 201 -1.87 -7.56 -36.09
C ALA A 201 -0.56 -7.59 -36.91
N LYS A 202 -0.54 -6.84 -38.03
CA LYS A 202 0.63 -6.76 -38.92
C LYS A 202 1.69 -5.82 -38.36
N GLU A 203 1.25 -4.73 -37.76
CA GLU A 203 2.10 -3.74 -37.09
C GLU A 203 1.60 -3.50 -35.68
N LEU A 204 2.51 -3.64 -34.71
CA LEU A 204 2.21 -3.51 -33.30
C LEU A 204 2.58 -2.10 -32.83
N ILE A 205 1.56 -1.25 -32.74
CA ILE A 205 1.70 0.17 -32.41
C ILE A 205 1.34 0.38 -30.93
N PRO A 206 2.30 0.79 -30.08
CA PRO A 206 2.01 1.22 -28.72
C PRO A 206 0.90 2.27 -28.66
N GLY A 207 -0.04 2.10 -27.75
CA GLY A 207 -1.22 2.96 -27.56
C GLY A 207 -2.46 2.50 -28.33
N ARG A 208 -2.36 1.56 -29.30
CA ARG A 208 -3.53 1.01 -29.99
C ARG A 208 -4.18 -0.14 -29.24
N VAL A 209 -5.48 -0.32 -29.48
CA VAL A 209 -6.27 -1.43 -28.93
C VAL A 209 -6.24 -2.62 -29.87
N TYR A 210 -5.96 -3.79 -29.32
CA TYR A 210 -5.91 -5.07 -30.03
C TYR A 210 -6.80 -6.10 -29.33
N ARG A 211 -7.28 -7.08 -30.08
CA ARG A 211 -8.04 -8.22 -29.57
C ARG A 211 -7.11 -9.42 -29.33
N ILE A 212 -7.21 -10.06 -28.17
CA ILE A 212 -6.27 -11.12 -27.77
C ILE A 212 -6.87 -12.51 -27.95
N LYS A 213 -6.23 -13.37 -28.73
CA LYS A 213 -6.60 -14.79 -28.90
C LYS A 213 -6.08 -15.64 -27.73
N PRO A 214 -6.85 -16.66 -27.24
CA PRO A 214 -8.18 -17.09 -27.68
C PRO A 214 -9.35 -16.40 -26.96
N ILE A 215 -9.08 -15.44 -26.07
CA ILE A 215 -10.05 -14.97 -25.07
C ILE A 215 -11.01 -13.91 -25.63
N GLY A 216 -10.58 -13.13 -26.63
CA GLY A 216 -11.40 -12.13 -27.32
C GLY A 216 -11.45 -10.78 -26.62
N ILE A 217 -10.67 -10.60 -25.55
CA ILE A 217 -10.59 -9.36 -24.78
C ILE A 217 -9.88 -8.26 -25.58
N LEU A 218 -10.39 -7.04 -25.49
CA LEU A 218 -9.75 -5.82 -26.00
C LEU A 218 -8.71 -5.31 -24.99
N ALA A 219 -7.52 -4.98 -25.48
CA ALA A 219 -6.43 -4.50 -24.66
C ALA A 219 -5.60 -3.44 -25.38
N THR A 220 -5.12 -2.45 -24.64
CA THR A 220 -4.23 -1.43 -25.20
C THR A 220 -2.79 -1.94 -25.17
N LEU A 221 -2.12 -1.96 -26.32
CA LEU A 221 -0.70 -2.31 -26.38
C LEU A 221 0.14 -1.23 -25.71
N GLN A 222 0.97 -1.57 -24.74
CA GLN A 222 1.86 -0.64 -24.05
C GLN A 222 3.25 -0.65 -24.68
N LYS A 223 3.86 -1.84 -24.76
CA LYS A 223 5.22 -2.03 -25.26
C LYS A 223 5.35 -3.39 -25.94
N VAL A 224 6.24 -3.45 -26.93
CA VAL A 224 6.62 -4.70 -27.58
C VAL A 224 8.09 -4.95 -27.25
N LYS A 225 8.40 -6.17 -26.81
CA LYS A 225 9.76 -6.63 -26.56
C LYS A 225 9.92 -8.00 -27.22
N ASP A 226 10.63 -8.04 -28.33
CA ASP A 226 10.83 -9.23 -29.16
C ASP A 226 9.51 -9.92 -29.55
N LYS A 227 9.30 -11.18 -29.10
CA LYS A 227 8.10 -11.99 -29.36
C LYS A 227 6.99 -11.79 -28.32
N LYS A 228 7.13 -10.82 -27.42
CA LYS A 228 6.20 -10.58 -26.32
C LYS A 228 5.70 -9.13 -26.32
N ALA A 229 4.42 -8.96 -26.01
CA ALA A 229 3.74 -7.68 -25.94
C ALA A 229 3.21 -7.48 -24.51
N ILE A 230 3.50 -6.32 -23.94
CA ILE A 230 2.87 -5.85 -22.70
C ILE A 230 1.61 -5.12 -23.11
N ILE A 231 0.47 -5.58 -22.59
CA ILE A 231 -0.86 -5.07 -22.88
C ILE A 231 -1.54 -4.63 -21.59
N LYS A 232 -2.39 -3.62 -21.68
CA LYS A 232 -3.20 -3.11 -20.58
C LYS A 232 -4.67 -3.47 -20.81
N VAL A 233 -5.25 -4.21 -19.86
CA VAL A 233 -6.67 -4.56 -19.81
C VAL A 233 -7.26 -3.87 -18.59
N GLY A 234 -8.03 -2.80 -18.83
CA GLY A 234 -8.53 -1.93 -17.76
C GLY A 234 -7.38 -1.29 -16.97
N LEU A 235 -7.25 -1.64 -15.68
CA LEU A 235 -6.21 -1.13 -14.79
C LEU A 235 -4.98 -2.05 -14.66
N ARG A 236 -5.01 -3.25 -15.25
CA ARG A 236 -3.95 -4.26 -15.09
C ARG A 236 -3.11 -4.41 -16.36
N GLU A 237 -1.82 -4.68 -16.16
CA GLU A 237 -0.87 -4.99 -17.24
C GLU A 237 -0.62 -6.51 -17.32
N MET A 238 -0.47 -7.01 -18.54
CA MET A 238 -0.30 -8.43 -18.83
C MET A 238 0.71 -8.62 -19.96
N GLU A 239 1.46 -9.73 -19.92
CA GLU A 239 2.39 -10.11 -20.98
C GLU A 239 1.76 -11.21 -21.85
N VAL A 240 1.69 -10.98 -23.16
CA VAL A 240 1.13 -11.93 -24.13
C VAL A 240 2.06 -12.11 -25.33
N PRO A 241 2.03 -13.27 -26.01
CA PRO A 241 2.74 -13.45 -27.27
C PRO A 241 2.24 -12.46 -28.33
N THR A 242 3.15 -11.90 -29.13
CA THR A 242 2.78 -11.00 -30.23
C THR A 242 1.87 -11.66 -31.26
N SER A 243 2.01 -12.98 -31.47
CA SER A 243 1.17 -13.80 -32.33
C SER A 243 -0.29 -13.93 -31.87
N SER A 244 -0.59 -13.53 -30.63
CA SER A 244 -1.94 -13.60 -30.07
C SER A 244 -2.74 -12.31 -30.27
N LEU A 245 -2.14 -11.28 -30.88
CA LEU A 245 -2.77 -9.98 -31.10
C LEU A 245 -3.41 -9.89 -32.49
N TYR A 246 -4.67 -9.49 -32.51
CA TYR A 246 -5.47 -9.30 -33.71
C TYR A 246 -5.99 -7.86 -33.75
N GLU A 247 -6.12 -7.31 -34.95
CA GLU A 247 -6.69 -5.98 -35.16
C GLU A 247 -8.16 -5.95 -34.70
N VAL A 248 -8.57 -4.80 -34.22
CA VAL A 248 -9.97 -4.51 -33.93
C VAL A 248 -10.48 -3.74 -35.15
N GLU A 249 -11.30 -4.40 -35.98
CA GLU A 249 -12.05 -3.72 -37.06
C GLU A 249 -12.98 -2.65 -36.51
#